data_AF-A0A523EGN0-F1
#
_entry.id   AF-A0A523EGN0-F1
#
_cell.length_a   1.000
_cell.length_b   1.000
_cell.length_c   1.000
_cell.angle_alpha   90.00
_cell.angle_beta   90.00
_cell.angle_gamma   90.00
#
_symmetry.space_group_name_H-M   'P 1'
#
loop_
_entity.id
_entity.type
_entity.pdbx_description
1 polymer ?
#
loop_
_entity_poly.entity_id
_entity_poly.type
_entity_poly.pdbx_seq_one_letter_code
_entity_poly.pdbx_strand_id
1 'polypeptide(L)'
;MHNEFGDVSVKGVEGPTRITSRNGSVQARDLTGSVDIEAAGPEVRVEWKAIGRDGDSRIENSAGDVYVVFPAGAGAKVEAEADSIESDIEELRIGNDGRFANGLIGNMKTPTVTLRASGRLVISQLE
;
A
#
# COMPACT_ATOMS: atom_id res chain seq x y z
N MET A 1 -14.15 11.77 -25.82
CA MET A 1 -14.66 10.45 -25.39
C MET A 1 -13.65 9.87 -24.42
N HIS A 2 -13.93 9.94 -23.11
CA HIS A 2 -13.12 9.29 -22.06
C HIS A 2 -13.82 7.96 -21.77
N ASN A 3 -13.13 6.85 -21.92
CA ASN A 3 -13.69 5.52 -21.79
C ASN A 3 -12.96 4.85 -20.61
N GLU A 4 -13.61 4.77 -19.45
CA GLU A 4 -13.12 4.10 -18.25
C GLU A 4 -13.22 2.58 -18.48
N PHE A 5 -12.20 1.98 -19.08
CA PHE A 5 -12.02 0.54 -19.05
C PHE A 5 -11.05 0.18 -17.93
N GLY A 6 -11.57 -0.36 -16.82
CA GLY A 6 -10.78 -1.25 -15.96
C GLY A 6 -10.50 -0.84 -14.53
N ASP A 7 -11.29 0.05 -13.93
CA ASP A 7 -11.18 0.33 -12.49
C ASP A 7 -11.57 -0.91 -11.66
N VAL A 8 -10.76 -1.23 -10.66
CA VAL A 8 -10.97 -2.35 -9.73
C VAL A 8 -11.30 -1.78 -8.37
N SER A 9 -12.50 -2.07 -7.86
CA SER A 9 -12.92 -1.68 -6.51
C SER A 9 -13.21 -2.93 -5.67
N VAL A 10 -12.50 -3.09 -4.57
CA VAL A 10 -12.61 -4.19 -3.62
C VAL A 10 -12.91 -3.61 -2.23
N LYS A 11 -13.89 -4.18 -1.52
CA LYS A 11 -14.29 -3.71 -0.18
C LYS A 11 -14.62 -4.88 0.75
N GLY A 12 -14.14 -4.81 1.99
CA GLY A 12 -14.56 -5.70 3.08
C GLY A 12 -14.08 -7.14 2.91
N VAL A 13 -12.87 -7.31 2.36
CA VAL A 13 -12.31 -8.65 2.16
C VAL A 13 -11.67 -9.15 3.45
N GLU A 14 -12.05 -10.37 3.81
CA GLU A 14 -11.51 -11.10 4.94
C GLU A 14 -10.52 -12.16 4.47
N GLY A 15 -9.28 -12.05 4.94
CA GLY A 15 -8.18 -12.95 4.59
C GLY A 15 -7.29 -12.47 3.45
N PRO A 16 -6.36 -13.34 2.98
CA PRO A 16 -5.41 -13.00 1.93
C PRO A 16 -6.10 -12.54 0.64
N THR A 17 -5.74 -11.36 0.16
CA THR A 17 -6.33 -10.75 -1.04
C THR A 17 -5.28 -10.63 -2.13
N ARG A 18 -5.60 -11.09 -3.36
CA ARG A 18 -4.77 -10.88 -4.55
C ARG A 18 -5.53 -10.09 -5.61
N ILE A 19 -4.94 -9.00 -6.11
CA ILE A 19 -5.51 -8.15 -7.16
C ILE A 19 -4.48 -7.92 -8.26
N THR A 20 -4.91 -8.00 -9.51
CA THR A 20 -4.08 -7.63 -10.67
C THR A 20 -4.87 -6.70 -11.58
N SER A 21 -4.32 -5.53 -11.90
CA SER A 21 -4.92 -4.55 -12.83
C SER A 21 -3.88 -4.02 -13.82
N ARG A 22 -4.27 -3.72 -15.05
CA ARG A 22 -3.34 -3.27 -16.10
C ARG A 22 -3.61 -1.90 -16.69
N ASN A 23 -4.82 -1.36 -16.54
CA ASN A 23 -5.23 -0.15 -17.26
C ASN A 23 -6.09 0.81 -16.42
N GLY A 24 -6.62 0.39 -15.28
CA GLY A 24 -7.48 1.22 -14.45
C GLY A 24 -7.02 1.30 -13.01
N SER A 25 -7.62 2.24 -12.28
CA SER A 25 -7.30 2.53 -10.89
C SER A 25 -7.71 1.36 -10.00
N VAL A 26 -6.92 1.08 -8.96
CA VAL A 26 -7.25 0.05 -7.96
C VAL A 26 -7.62 0.72 -6.65
N GLN A 27 -8.79 0.41 -6.12
CA GLN A 27 -9.25 0.84 -4.80
C GLN A 27 -9.58 -0.39 -3.97
N ALA A 28 -8.80 -0.66 -2.94
CA ALA A 28 -8.99 -1.79 -2.04
C ALA A 28 -9.16 -1.27 -0.61
N ARG A 29 -10.37 -1.37 -0.06
CA ARG A 29 -10.74 -0.80 1.25
C ARG A 29 -11.25 -1.85 2.22
N ASP A 30 -11.20 -1.53 3.52
CA ASP A 30 -11.65 -2.39 4.61
C ASP A 30 -11.00 -3.78 4.57
N LEU A 31 -9.73 -3.85 4.17
CA LEU A 31 -9.02 -5.11 4.03
C LEU A 31 -8.61 -5.66 5.40
N THR A 32 -8.76 -6.97 5.58
CA THR A 32 -8.24 -7.67 6.76
C THR A 32 -7.40 -8.84 6.28
N GLY A 33 -6.12 -8.89 6.64
CA GLY A 33 -5.21 -9.92 6.13
C GLY A 33 -3.99 -9.37 5.40
N SER A 34 -3.28 -10.26 4.71
CA SER A 34 -2.23 -9.93 3.77
C SER A 34 -2.80 -9.54 2.41
N VAL A 35 -2.09 -8.67 1.69
CA VAL A 35 -2.56 -8.10 0.42
C VAL A 35 -1.44 -8.19 -0.62
N ASP A 36 -1.76 -8.71 -1.80
CA ASP A 36 -0.85 -8.89 -2.94
C ASP A 36 -1.46 -8.19 -4.16
N ILE A 37 -0.97 -6.99 -4.47
CA ILE A 37 -1.48 -6.14 -5.56
C ILE A 37 -0.38 -5.90 -6.58
N GLU A 38 -0.67 -6.21 -7.84
CA GLU A 38 0.15 -5.87 -8.99
C GLU A 38 -0.68 -5.02 -9.97
N ALA A 39 -0.27 -3.78 -10.16
CA ALA A 39 -0.99 -2.81 -10.98
C ALA A 39 -0.09 -2.10 -12.00
N ALA A 40 -0.72 -1.62 -13.07
CA ALA A 40 -0.12 -0.69 -14.03
C ALA A 40 -1.12 0.43 -14.36
N GLY A 41 -1.79 0.95 -13.33
CA GLY A 41 -2.86 1.95 -13.45
C GLY A 41 -2.46 3.27 -12.80
N PRO A 42 -3.13 4.38 -13.14
CA PRO A 42 -2.74 5.72 -12.73
C PRO A 42 -2.71 5.93 -11.22
N GLU A 43 -3.51 5.17 -10.47
CA GLU A 43 -3.57 5.20 -9.01
C GLU A 43 -3.86 3.81 -8.43
N VAL A 44 -3.20 3.48 -7.32
CA VAL A 44 -3.56 2.37 -6.42
C VAL A 44 -3.79 2.92 -5.02
N ARG A 45 -4.94 2.62 -4.43
CA ARG A 45 -5.29 3.00 -3.07
C ARG A 45 -5.63 1.77 -2.25
N VAL A 46 -4.96 1.62 -1.11
CA VAL A 46 -5.10 0.47 -0.22
C VAL A 46 -5.32 0.94 1.21
N GLU A 47 -6.43 0.50 1.80
CA GLU A 47 -6.83 0.87 3.16
C GLU A 47 -7.14 -0.42 3.95
N TRP A 48 -6.32 -0.68 4.98
CA TRP A 48 -6.56 -1.83 5.86
C TRP A 48 -7.48 -1.42 7.01
N LYS A 49 -8.40 -2.31 7.34
CA LYS A 49 -9.12 -2.30 8.61
C LYS A 49 -8.31 -3.00 9.70
N ALA A 50 -7.55 -4.03 9.34
CA ALA A 50 -6.60 -4.71 10.22
C ALA A 50 -5.47 -5.35 9.39
N ILE A 51 -4.23 -5.16 9.81
CA ILE A 51 -3.08 -5.83 9.19
C ILE A 51 -3.10 -7.31 9.60
N GLY A 52 -3.16 -8.21 8.63
CA GLY A 52 -3.08 -9.65 8.87
C GLY A 52 -1.72 -10.05 9.41
N ARG A 53 -1.67 -10.98 10.37
CA ARG A 53 -0.40 -11.46 10.94
C ARG A 53 0.13 -12.73 10.25
N ASP A 54 -0.66 -13.29 9.35
CA ASP A 54 -0.43 -14.62 8.78
C ASP A 54 0.39 -14.59 7.47
N GLY A 55 0.77 -13.40 7.00
CA GLY A 55 1.61 -13.26 5.81
C GLY A 55 2.01 -11.81 5.50
N ASP A 56 3.05 -11.68 4.69
CA ASP A 56 3.54 -10.40 4.19
C ASP A 56 2.58 -9.83 3.13
N SER A 57 2.58 -8.49 2.99
CA SER A 57 1.82 -7.79 1.96
C SER A 57 2.76 -7.17 0.94
N ARG A 58 2.36 -7.20 -0.33
CA ARG A 58 3.08 -6.59 -1.45
C ARG A 58 2.11 -5.74 -2.27
N ILE A 59 2.48 -4.50 -2.51
CA ILE A 59 1.72 -3.58 -3.35
C ILE A 59 2.71 -2.99 -4.35
N GLU A 60 2.48 -3.26 -5.62
CA GLU A 60 3.31 -2.79 -6.71
C GLU A 60 2.47 -2.10 -7.76
N ASN A 61 2.78 -0.84 -8.05
CA ASN A 61 2.23 -0.10 -9.17
C ASN A 61 3.34 0.36 -10.11
N SER A 62 3.28 -0.11 -11.34
CA SER A 62 4.28 0.21 -12.37
C SER A 62 3.96 1.49 -13.16
N ALA A 63 2.79 2.10 -12.95
CA ALA A 63 2.37 3.26 -13.73
C ALA A 63 1.51 4.26 -12.94
N GLY A 64 2.07 4.90 -11.92
CA GLY A 64 1.40 6.00 -11.22
C GLY A 64 1.60 5.98 -9.71
N ASP A 65 0.68 6.65 -9.02
CA ASP A 65 0.77 6.88 -7.58
C ASP A 65 0.22 5.69 -6.79
N VAL A 66 0.70 5.57 -5.54
CA VAL A 66 0.21 4.58 -4.58
C VAL A 66 -0.10 5.28 -3.26
N TYR A 67 -1.28 5.03 -2.72
CA TYR A 67 -1.77 5.57 -1.45
C TYR A 67 -2.08 4.42 -0.51
N VAL A 68 -1.45 4.44 0.66
CA VAL A 68 -1.51 3.35 1.65
C VAL A 68 -1.95 3.96 2.98
N VAL A 69 -3.03 3.41 3.55
CA VAL A 69 -3.55 3.84 4.85
C VAL A 69 -3.56 2.65 5.81
N PHE A 70 -2.77 2.77 6.87
CA PHE A 70 -2.71 1.82 7.97
C PHE A 70 -3.74 2.16 9.06
N PRO A 71 -4.41 1.17 9.66
CA PRO A 71 -5.34 1.42 10.77
C PRO A 71 -4.59 1.81 12.04
N ALA A 72 -5.28 2.49 12.95
CA ALA A 72 -4.74 2.84 14.26
C ALA A 72 -4.28 1.58 15.02
N GLY A 73 -3.08 1.65 15.61
CA GLY A 73 -2.47 0.52 16.30
C GLY A 73 -2.00 -0.62 15.39
N ALA A 74 -1.91 -0.40 14.08
CA ALA A 74 -1.26 -1.33 13.16
C ALA A 74 0.18 -1.64 13.62
N GLY A 75 0.61 -2.87 13.35
CA GLY A 75 1.98 -3.29 13.59
C GLY A 75 2.54 -3.99 12.37
N ALA A 76 3.58 -3.43 11.75
CA ALA A 76 4.22 -4.03 10.59
C ALA A 76 5.61 -3.45 10.39
N LYS A 77 6.48 -4.19 9.70
CA LYS A 77 7.67 -3.61 9.07
C LYS A 77 7.26 -3.07 7.70
N VAL A 78 7.64 -1.83 7.38
CA VAL A 78 7.42 -1.26 6.05
C VAL A 78 8.73 -1.14 5.31
N GLU A 79 8.71 -1.55 4.05
CA GLU A 79 9.77 -1.35 3.08
C GLU A 79 9.15 -0.74 1.82
N ALA A 80 9.56 0.46 1.48
CA ALA A 80 8.95 1.26 0.44
C ALA A 80 10.00 1.74 -0.57
N GLU A 81 9.65 1.69 -1.85
CA GLU A 81 10.44 2.19 -2.96
C GLU A 81 9.54 2.93 -3.95
N ALA A 82 9.85 4.19 -4.24
CA ALA A 82 9.11 5.01 -5.17
C ALA A 82 9.95 6.13 -5.79
N ASP A 83 9.39 6.90 -6.73
CA ASP A 83 10.06 8.10 -7.24
C ASP A 83 10.08 9.23 -6.19
N SER A 84 9.02 9.29 -5.38
CA SER A 84 8.93 10.15 -4.20
C SER A 84 8.08 9.49 -3.13
N ILE A 85 8.50 9.58 -1.87
CA ILE A 85 7.78 9.03 -0.72
C ILE A 85 7.39 10.16 0.22
N GLU A 86 6.12 10.17 0.61
CA GLU A 86 5.57 11.01 1.67
C GLU A 86 5.02 10.11 2.77
N SER A 87 5.31 10.42 4.04
CA SER A 87 4.72 9.70 5.17
C SER A 87 4.49 10.60 6.37
N ASP A 88 3.39 10.34 7.09
CA ASP A 88 3.07 10.95 8.38
C ASP A 88 3.54 10.10 9.59
N ILE A 89 4.14 8.94 9.33
CA ILE A 89 4.58 7.99 10.36
C ILE A 89 5.99 8.35 10.81
N GLU A 90 6.13 8.83 12.05
CA GLU A 90 7.42 9.30 12.59
C GLU A 90 8.51 8.21 12.60
N GLU A 91 8.13 6.95 12.83
CA GLU A 91 9.05 5.81 12.87
C GLU A 91 9.51 5.35 11.47
N LEU A 92 8.86 5.81 10.40
CA LEU A 92 9.21 5.49 9.02
C LEU A 92 10.32 6.41 8.53
N ARG A 93 11.54 5.88 8.40
CA ARG A 93 12.68 6.66 7.93
C ARG A 93 12.72 6.67 6.41
N ILE A 94 12.59 7.86 5.83
CA ILE A 94 12.78 8.11 4.39
C ILE A 94 14.27 8.38 4.14
N GLY A 95 14.82 7.74 3.12
CA GLY A 95 16.20 7.90 2.67
C GLY A 95 16.46 9.29 2.09
N ASN A 96 17.74 9.68 2.00
CA ASN A 96 18.14 11.02 1.56
C ASN A 96 17.70 11.37 0.13
N ASP A 97 17.45 10.38 -0.71
CA ASP A 97 16.97 10.57 -2.08
C ASP A 97 15.44 10.67 -2.19
N GLY A 98 14.71 10.45 -1.07
CA GLY A 98 13.25 10.45 -1.03
C GLY A 98 12.61 9.24 -1.72
N ARG A 99 13.41 8.26 -2.15
CA ARG A 99 12.96 7.12 -2.98
C ARG A 99 12.81 5.83 -2.22
N PHE A 100 13.48 5.71 -1.09
CA PHE A 100 13.39 4.54 -0.22
C PHE A 100 12.85 4.95 1.13
N ALA A 101 11.97 4.16 1.72
CA ALA A 101 11.61 4.32 3.11
C ALA A 101 11.54 2.98 3.82
N ASN A 102 12.01 2.95 5.06
CA ASN A 102 11.98 1.75 5.86
C ASN A 102 11.77 2.08 7.33
N GLY A 103 11.03 1.22 8.02
CA GLY A 103 10.69 1.47 9.40
C GLY A 103 9.70 0.46 9.94
N LEU A 104 9.29 0.68 11.18
CA LEU A 104 8.22 -0.07 11.80
C LEU A 104 7.03 0.86 11.94
N ILE A 105 5.85 0.32 11.66
CA ILE A 105 4.58 0.90 12.08
C ILE A 105 4.24 0.17 13.38
N GLY A 106 4.04 0.91 14.47
CA GLY A 106 3.81 0.34 15.79
C GLY A 106 4.96 -0.55 16.30
N ASN A 107 4.62 -1.53 17.14
CA ASN A 107 5.60 -2.34 17.89
C ASN A 107 5.88 -3.73 17.29
N MET A 108 5.40 -4.02 16.09
CA MET A 108 5.55 -5.35 15.48
C MET A 108 6.59 -5.32 14.36
N LYS A 109 7.48 -6.32 14.36
CA LYS A 109 8.47 -6.53 13.28
C LYS A 109 7.91 -7.35 12.10
N THR A 110 6.71 -7.88 12.25
CA THR A 110 6.03 -8.74 11.29
C THR A 110 4.52 -8.44 11.32
N PRO A 111 3.82 -8.52 10.19
CA PRO A 111 4.33 -8.86 8.85
C PRO A 111 5.19 -7.74 8.23
N THR A 112 5.83 -8.04 7.11
CA THR A 112 6.46 -7.03 6.25
C THR A 112 5.45 -6.57 5.20
N VAL A 113 5.38 -5.25 4.98
CA VAL A 113 4.59 -4.61 3.93
C VAL A 113 5.56 -3.96 2.96
N THR A 114 5.68 -4.57 1.78
CA THR A 114 6.52 -4.08 0.69
C THR A 114 5.68 -3.22 -0.25
N LEU A 115 6.11 -1.97 -0.46
CA LEU A 115 5.43 -0.98 -1.28
C LEU A 115 6.34 -0.55 -2.41
N ARG A 116 5.87 -0.62 -3.65
CA ARG A 116 6.60 -0.21 -4.85
C ARG A 116 5.71 0.65 -5.73
N ALA A 117 6.16 1.84 -6.08
CA ALA A 117 5.45 2.73 -6.99
C ALA A 117 6.40 3.33 -8.02
N SER A 118 5.98 3.46 -9.28
CA SER A 118 6.72 4.24 -10.29
C SER A 118 6.30 5.72 -10.30
N GLY A 119 5.67 6.19 -9.23
CA GLY A 119 5.19 7.55 -9.04
C GLY A 119 5.36 7.96 -7.58
N ARG A 120 4.43 8.77 -7.05
CA ARG A 120 4.44 9.12 -5.64
C ARG A 120 3.83 8.01 -4.79
N LEU A 121 4.48 7.71 -3.68
CA LEU A 121 3.99 6.78 -2.66
C LEU A 121 3.67 7.56 -1.38
N VAL A 122 2.40 7.56 -0.99
CA VAL A 122 1.94 8.20 0.25
C VAL A 122 1.58 7.14 1.26
N ILE A 123 2.21 7.20 2.43
CA ILE A 123 2.04 6.23 3.52
C ILE A 123 1.50 6.96 4.74
N SER A 124 0.27 6.64 5.11
CA SER A 124 -0.41 7.26 6.24
C SER A 124 -0.86 6.26 7.29
N GLN A 125 -0.95 6.69 8.55
CA GLN A 125 -1.59 5.91 9.61
C GLN A 125 -2.76 6.70 10.23
N LEU A 126 -3.85 6.01 10.52
CA LEU A 126 -4.91 6.58 11.34
C LEU A 126 -4.44 6.76 12.79
N GLU A 127 -4.88 7.85 13.41
CA GLU A 127 -4.66 8.18 14.83
C GLU A 127 -5.51 7.30 15.78
#